data_AF-A0A1Y2J504-F1
#
_entry.id   AF-A0A1Y2J504-F1
#
_cell.length_a   1.000
_cell.length_b   1.000
_cell.length_c   1.000
_cell.angle_alpha   90.00
_cell.angle_beta   90.00
_cell.angle_gamma   90.00
#
_symmetry.space_group_name_H-M   'P 1'
#
loop_
_entity.id
_entity.type
_entity.pdbx_description
1 polymer ?
#
loop_
_entity_poly.entity_id
_entity_poly.type
_entity_poly.pdbx_seq_one_letter_code
_entity_poly.pdbx_strand_id
1 'polypeptide(L)'
;MPDLATDLTESLSHLAYLNVLKYGSVAALTYIAMDVVETFSDEVAFIWPSRLSPMKIIFFANRYTPFVDVTVGVIMHLAASTSETCSRLWPVLVVFYALGSSLSETILMVRTMALWNFNKVVIAIMILNCLLILVPFCVVAQRYMRDINYPPQYVLEITKCVVSISDGPLWVFYAGVVFSETTIVGLTLLQQYRSRIRGAALPLVVRTMYRDGTVFYTVLLFVSVFNLVCMMVAPVEMSSALQLPLRALHSTLCSRVLLNLRAAAARASGGGIENWTFKSTGLVFDSPSTSASDSTLSDEYTDEYQLTTLPTMHEPV
;
A
#
# COMPACT_ATOMS: atom_id res chain seq x y z
N MET A 1 10.87 -32.49 40.92
CA MET A 1 11.02 -32.90 39.51
C MET A 1 9.87 -32.21 38.78
N PRO A 2 10.11 -31.38 37.75
CA PRO A 2 9.00 -30.86 36.95
C PRO A 2 8.16 -32.04 36.45
N ASP A 3 6.84 -31.92 36.52
CA ASP A 3 5.93 -32.99 36.17
C ASP A 3 6.00 -33.21 34.66
N LEU A 4 6.17 -34.45 34.19
CA LEU A 4 6.19 -34.78 32.76
C LEU A 4 4.97 -34.21 32.01
N ALA A 5 3.85 -34.05 32.70
CA ALA A 5 2.65 -33.39 32.19
C ALA A 5 2.86 -31.90 31.89
N THR A 6 3.57 -31.15 32.74
CA THR A 6 3.87 -29.72 32.49
C THR A 6 4.77 -29.56 31.27
N ASP A 7 5.82 -30.37 31.15
CA ASP A 7 6.74 -30.34 30.01
C ASP A 7 6.04 -30.74 28.69
N LEU A 8 5.12 -31.70 28.76
CA LEU A 8 4.31 -32.09 27.60
C LEU A 8 3.30 -31.00 27.21
N THR A 9 2.67 -30.33 28.17
CA THR A 9 1.75 -29.22 27.87
C THR A 9 2.47 -28.01 27.28
N GLU A 10 3.66 -27.69 27.79
CA GLU A 10 4.48 -26.60 27.28
C GLU A 10 4.90 -26.89 25.83
N SER A 11 5.47 -28.07 25.57
CA SER A 11 5.87 -28.48 24.21
C SER A 11 4.70 -28.53 23.21
N LEU A 12 3.51 -28.98 23.63
CA LEU A 12 2.31 -28.93 22.78
C LEU A 12 1.87 -27.50 22.45
N SER A 13 1.97 -26.58 23.42
CA SER A 13 1.62 -25.17 23.19
C SER A 13 2.55 -24.51 22.17
N HIS A 14 3.86 -24.77 22.23
CA HIS A 14 4.82 -24.30 21.24
C HIS A 14 4.50 -24.80 19.83
N LEU A 15 4.15 -26.09 19.68
CA LEU A 15 3.76 -26.66 18.38
C LEU A 15 2.49 -26.01 17.82
N ALA A 16 1.51 -25.70 18.67
CA ALA A 16 0.30 -25.00 18.24
C ALA A 16 0.61 -23.60 17.69
N TYR A 17 1.49 -22.85 18.37
CA TYR A 17 1.92 -21.52 17.91
C TYR A 17 2.67 -21.56 16.58
N LEU A 18 3.57 -22.53 16.40
CA LEU A 18 4.27 -22.73 15.13
C LEU A 18 3.30 -23.03 13.97
N ASN A 19 2.22 -23.76 14.22
CA ASN A 19 1.21 -24.03 13.21
C ASN A 19 0.46 -22.75 12.79
N VAL A 20 0.16 -21.84 13.72
CA VAL A 20 -0.46 -20.54 13.39
C VAL A 20 0.42 -19.76 12.41
N LEU A 21 1.73 -19.71 12.64
CA LEU A 21 2.68 -19.07 11.73
C LEU A 21 2.73 -19.72 10.34
N LYS A 22 2.75 -21.05 10.29
CA LYS A 22 2.78 -21.82 9.03
C LYS A 22 1.51 -21.64 8.22
N TYR A 23 0.34 -21.75 8.85
CA TYR A 23 -0.94 -21.55 8.17
C TYR A 23 -1.16 -20.08 7.81
N GLY A 24 -0.73 -19.15 8.67
CA GLY A 24 -0.82 -17.72 8.41
C GLY A 24 0.00 -17.29 7.19
N SER A 25 1.22 -17.81 7.01
CA SER A 25 2.04 -17.49 5.85
C SER A 25 1.46 -18.03 4.54
N VAL A 26 0.93 -19.27 4.56
CA VAL A 26 0.24 -19.86 3.39
C VAL A 26 -1.04 -19.08 3.07
N ALA A 27 -1.83 -18.71 4.09
CA ALA A 27 -3.03 -17.90 3.92
C ALA A 27 -2.70 -16.53 3.31
N ALA A 28 -1.64 -15.86 3.77
CA ALA A 28 -1.18 -14.59 3.22
C ALA A 28 -0.79 -14.71 1.74
N LEU A 29 -0.03 -15.76 1.37
CA LEU A 29 0.34 -16.00 -0.04
C LEU A 29 -0.89 -16.25 -0.92
N THR A 30 -1.82 -17.05 -0.42
CA THR A 30 -3.07 -17.36 -1.14
C THR A 30 -3.92 -16.11 -1.32
N TYR A 31 -4.01 -15.27 -0.29
CA TYR A 31 -4.73 -14.01 -0.32
C TYR A 31 -4.15 -13.04 -1.38
N ILE A 32 -2.81 -12.90 -1.43
CA ILE A 32 -2.16 -12.06 -2.46
C ILE A 32 -2.46 -12.60 -3.87
N ALA A 33 -2.38 -13.92 -4.07
CA ALA A 33 -2.67 -14.52 -5.36
C ALA A 33 -4.14 -14.29 -5.77
N MET A 34 -5.10 -14.46 -4.86
CA MET A 34 -6.50 -14.18 -5.12
C MET A 34 -6.73 -12.70 -5.45
N ASP A 35 -6.12 -11.78 -4.70
CA ASP A 35 -6.24 -10.34 -4.92
C ASP A 35 -5.78 -9.94 -6.33
N VAL A 36 -4.66 -10.52 -6.79
CA VAL A 36 -4.13 -10.28 -8.13
C VAL A 36 -5.11 -10.79 -9.19
N VAL A 37 -5.61 -12.02 -9.05
CA VAL A 37 -6.56 -12.60 -10.01
C VAL A 37 -7.85 -11.77 -10.08
N GLU A 38 -8.41 -11.38 -8.94
CA GLU A 38 -9.65 -10.60 -8.86
C GLU A 38 -9.48 -9.23 -9.54
N THR A 39 -8.36 -8.56 -9.29
CA THR A 39 -8.12 -7.19 -9.76
C THR A 39 -7.37 -7.10 -11.08
N PHE A 40 -7.05 -8.25 -11.72
CA PHE A 40 -6.27 -8.30 -12.95
C PHE A 40 -6.95 -7.58 -14.13
N SER A 41 -8.27 -7.75 -14.27
CA SER A 41 -9.04 -7.08 -15.33
C SER A 41 -8.92 -5.56 -15.22
N ASP A 42 -9.06 -5.02 -14.01
CA ASP A 42 -8.92 -3.58 -13.74
C ASP A 42 -7.48 -3.11 -13.91
N GLU A 43 -6.49 -3.93 -13.54
CA GLU A 43 -5.08 -3.65 -13.75
C GLU A 43 -4.76 -3.47 -15.25
N VAL A 44 -5.21 -4.40 -16.08
CA VAL A 44 -5.02 -4.32 -17.53
C VAL A 44 -5.76 -3.12 -18.13
N ALA A 45 -6.98 -2.84 -17.68
CA ALA A 45 -7.76 -1.71 -18.19
C ALA A 45 -7.18 -0.33 -17.82
N PHE A 46 -6.71 -0.16 -16.57
CA PHE A 46 -6.37 1.16 -16.02
C PHE A 46 -4.86 1.43 -15.84
N ILE A 47 -4.02 0.39 -15.77
CA ILE A 47 -2.57 0.54 -15.51
C ILE A 47 -1.74 0.34 -16.78
N TRP A 48 -2.03 -0.72 -17.53
CA TRP A 48 -1.22 -1.14 -18.67
C TRP A 48 -1.15 -0.11 -19.80
N PRO A 49 -2.28 0.46 -20.30
CA PRO A 49 -2.26 1.40 -21.42
C PRO A 49 -1.66 2.77 -21.08
N SER A 50 -1.48 3.07 -19.79
CA SER A 50 -0.87 4.34 -19.35
C SER A 50 0.64 4.37 -19.65
N ARG A 51 1.18 5.53 -20.00
CA ARG A 51 2.63 5.72 -20.20
C ARG A 51 3.43 5.35 -18.94
N LEU A 52 4.71 5.01 -19.12
CA LEU A 52 5.61 4.76 -18.00
C LEU A 52 5.72 6.02 -17.13
N SER A 53 5.26 5.91 -15.88
CA SER A 53 5.38 6.95 -14.85
C SER A 53 6.00 6.35 -13.60
N PRO A 54 6.66 7.16 -12.73
CA PRO A 54 7.23 6.66 -11.48
C PRO A 54 6.20 5.94 -10.62
N MET A 55 4.96 6.43 -10.58
CA MET A 55 3.88 5.79 -9.84
C MET A 55 3.46 4.44 -10.43
N LYS A 56 3.54 4.26 -11.77
CA LYS A 56 3.32 2.95 -12.41
C LYS A 56 4.37 1.95 -11.93
N ILE A 57 5.64 2.35 -11.88
CA ILE A 57 6.72 1.50 -11.37
C ILE A 57 6.49 1.13 -9.90
N ILE A 58 6.17 2.13 -9.06
CA ILE A 58 5.87 1.90 -7.63
C ILE A 58 4.66 0.97 -7.46
N PHE A 59 3.62 1.11 -8.28
CA PHE A 59 2.45 0.22 -8.25
C PHE A 59 2.85 -1.24 -8.56
N PHE A 60 3.57 -1.48 -9.66
CA PHE A 60 4.01 -2.83 -10.01
C PHE A 60 4.95 -3.41 -8.94
N ALA A 61 5.92 -2.62 -8.47
CA ALA A 61 6.83 -3.04 -7.42
C ALA A 61 6.06 -3.39 -6.14
N ASN A 62 5.16 -2.52 -5.67
CA ASN A 62 4.34 -2.78 -4.48
C ASN A 62 3.47 -4.04 -4.63
N ARG A 63 2.87 -4.26 -5.80
CA ARG A 63 1.93 -5.36 -6.07
C ARG A 63 2.63 -6.72 -6.22
N TYR A 64 3.82 -6.77 -6.81
CA TYR A 64 4.50 -8.04 -7.12
C TYR A 64 5.64 -8.39 -6.16
N THR A 65 6.21 -7.43 -5.42
CA THR A 65 7.20 -7.74 -4.35
C THR A 65 6.70 -8.72 -3.28
N PRO A 66 5.40 -8.74 -2.87
CA PRO A 66 4.91 -9.67 -1.88
C PRO A 66 5.06 -11.15 -2.27
N PHE A 67 5.08 -11.46 -3.57
CA PHE A 67 5.31 -12.84 -4.02
C PHE A 67 6.72 -13.30 -3.71
N VAL A 68 7.69 -12.40 -3.55
CA VAL A 68 9.06 -12.77 -3.19
C VAL A 68 9.17 -12.95 -1.68
N ASP A 69 8.86 -11.91 -0.90
CA ASP A 69 9.03 -11.94 0.56
C ASP A 69 8.10 -12.99 1.22
N VAL A 70 6.81 -13.05 0.86
CA VAL A 70 5.87 -14.03 1.45
C VAL A 70 6.22 -15.45 1.03
N THR A 71 6.64 -15.69 -0.21
CA THR A 71 7.07 -17.05 -0.63
C THR A 71 8.34 -17.49 0.10
N VAL A 72 9.32 -16.59 0.26
CA VAL A 72 10.50 -16.87 1.07
C VAL A 72 10.10 -17.17 2.51
N GLY A 73 9.18 -16.40 3.09
CA GLY A 73 8.62 -16.66 4.43
C GLY A 73 7.94 -18.03 4.54
N VAL A 74 7.15 -18.43 3.54
CA VAL A 74 6.52 -19.77 3.48
C VAL A 74 7.58 -20.87 3.40
N ILE A 75 8.61 -20.71 2.57
CA ILE A 75 9.73 -21.66 2.48
C ILE A 75 10.44 -21.77 3.83
N MET A 76 10.69 -20.65 4.50
CA MET A 76 11.31 -20.64 5.82
C MET A 76 10.45 -21.34 6.88
N HIS A 77 9.13 -21.16 6.85
CA HIS A 77 8.21 -21.77 7.82
C HIS A 77 7.94 -23.27 7.57
N LEU A 78 7.98 -23.73 6.31
CA LEU A 78 7.58 -25.09 5.95
C LEU A 78 8.74 -26.01 5.56
N ALA A 79 9.76 -25.50 4.88
CA ALA A 79 10.76 -26.33 4.20
C ALA A 79 12.19 -26.15 4.75
N ALA A 80 12.55 -24.95 5.21
CA ALA A 80 13.92 -24.68 5.68
C ALA A 80 14.19 -25.34 7.04
N SER A 81 15.05 -26.36 7.05
CA SER A 81 15.43 -27.10 8.26
C SER A 81 16.94 -27.06 8.57
N THR A 82 17.75 -26.40 7.74
CA THR A 82 19.19 -26.25 7.96
C THR A 82 19.55 -24.81 8.28
N SER A 83 20.56 -24.64 9.14
CA SER A 83 21.08 -23.32 9.53
C SER A 83 21.60 -22.53 8.33
N GLU A 84 22.23 -23.21 7.36
CA GLU A 84 22.74 -22.58 6.13
C GLU A 84 21.61 -22.05 5.23
N THR A 85 20.52 -22.79 5.06
CA THR A 85 19.37 -22.29 4.29
C THR A 85 18.71 -21.11 5.01
N CYS A 86 18.63 -21.17 6.34
CA CYS A 86 18.10 -20.08 7.16
C CYS A 86 18.90 -18.78 6.99
N SER A 87 20.22 -18.87 7.09
CA SER A 87 21.12 -17.70 7.02
C SER A 87 21.17 -17.05 5.65
N ARG A 88 20.86 -17.79 4.58
CA ARG A 88 20.76 -17.26 3.22
C ARG A 88 19.38 -16.65 2.92
N LEU A 89 18.30 -17.24 3.42
CA LEU A 89 16.93 -16.78 3.14
C LEU A 89 16.50 -15.60 4.01
N TRP A 90 16.95 -15.55 5.27
CA TRP A 90 16.57 -14.48 6.19
C TRP A 90 16.94 -13.06 5.69
N PRO A 91 18.16 -12.79 5.20
CA PRO A 91 18.50 -11.49 4.61
C PRO A 91 17.60 -11.11 3.44
N VAL A 92 17.27 -12.09 2.58
CA VAL A 92 16.39 -11.89 1.43
C VAL A 92 15.00 -11.49 1.91
N LEU A 93 14.44 -12.21 2.88
CA LEU A 93 13.16 -11.88 3.48
C LEU A 93 13.13 -10.45 4.03
N VAL A 94 14.10 -10.10 4.88
CA VAL A 94 14.17 -8.77 5.52
C VAL A 94 14.29 -7.65 4.50
N VAL A 95 15.15 -7.79 3.48
CA VAL A 95 15.36 -6.76 2.46
C VAL A 95 14.11 -6.57 1.60
N PHE A 96 13.53 -7.67 1.08
CA PHE A 96 12.33 -7.55 0.23
C PHE A 96 11.11 -7.08 1.02
N TYR A 97 10.97 -7.51 2.28
CA TYR A 97 9.92 -7.02 3.17
C TYR A 97 10.05 -5.51 3.42
N ALA A 98 11.26 -5.04 3.75
CA ALA A 98 11.50 -3.62 4.01
C ALA A 98 11.31 -2.76 2.75
N LEU A 99 11.81 -3.21 1.60
CA LEU A 99 11.57 -2.55 0.31
C LEU A 99 10.07 -2.52 -0.03
N GLY A 100 9.39 -3.63 0.13
CA GLY A 100 7.96 -3.74 -0.11
C GLY A 100 7.13 -2.83 0.80
N SER A 101 7.42 -2.83 2.09
CA SER A 101 6.74 -1.99 3.07
C SER A 101 6.99 -0.51 2.83
N SER A 102 8.22 -0.11 2.47
CA SER A 102 8.54 1.28 2.15
C SER A 102 7.86 1.76 0.85
N LEU A 103 7.65 0.87 -0.13
CA LEU A 103 6.85 1.17 -1.31
C LEU A 103 5.37 1.41 -0.95
N SER A 104 4.78 0.55 -0.11
CA SER A 104 3.41 0.74 0.40
C SER A 104 3.29 2.09 1.13
N GLU A 105 4.23 2.38 2.03
CA GLU A 105 4.25 3.62 2.81
C GLU A 105 4.38 4.86 1.91
N THR A 106 5.25 4.80 0.90
CA THR A 106 5.42 5.88 -0.09
C THR A 106 4.11 6.16 -0.82
N ILE A 107 3.35 5.12 -1.20
CA ILE A 107 2.03 5.29 -1.83
C ILE A 107 1.09 6.07 -0.89
N LEU A 108 1.01 5.68 0.38
CA LEU A 108 0.15 6.33 1.37
C LEU A 108 0.55 7.80 1.60
N MET A 109 1.85 8.06 1.73
CA MET A 109 2.40 9.41 1.89
C MET A 109 2.08 10.31 0.68
N VAL A 110 2.38 9.85 -0.54
CA VAL A 110 2.12 10.63 -1.78
C VAL A 110 0.63 10.95 -1.92
N ARG A 111 -0.26 10.00 -1.63
CA ARG A 111 -1.71 10.25 -1.65
C ARG A 111 -2.12 11.32 -0.64
N THR A 112 -1.53 11.29 0.55
CA THR A 112 -1.80 12.27 1.60
C THR A 112 -1.28 13.67 1.23
N MET A 113 -0.07 13.76 0.67
CA MET A 113 0.47 15.04 0.17
C MET A 113 -0.45 15.66 -0.88
N ALA A 114 -0.96 14.85 -1.80
CA ALA A 114 -1.82 15.34 -2.84
C ALA A 114 -3.21 15.77 -2.35
N LEU A 115 -3.75 15.11 -1.32
CA LEU A 115 -4.99 15.54 -0.65
C LEU A 115 -4.88 16.96 -0.06
N TRP A 116 -3.65 17.33 0.32
CA TRP A 116 -3.28 18.66 0.80
C TRP A 116 -2.73 19.58 -0.29
N ASN A 117 -2.92 19.23 -1.57
CA ASN A 117 -2.43 19.96 -2.73
C ASN A 117 -0.93 20.30 -2.63
N PHE A 118 -0.13 19.32 -2.20
CA PHE A 118 1.32 19.44 -2.02
C PHE A 118 1.75 20.64 -1.16
N ASN A 119 1.00 20.92 -0.10
CA ASN A 119 1.38 21.94 0.86
C ASN A 119 2.77 21.62 1.45
N LYS A 120 3.69 22.60 1.39
CA LYS A 120 5.09 22.47 1.84
C LYS A 120 5.20 21.99 3.29
N VAL A 121 4.28 22.38 4.16
CA VAL A 121 4.25 21.93 5.57
C VAL A 121 3.97 20.44 5.65
N VAL A 122 2.98 19.95 4.91
CA VAL A 122 2.61 18.52 4.90
C VAL A 122 3.74 17.69 4.29
N ILE A 123 4.36 18.16 3.22
CA ILE A 123 5.54 17.51 2.64
C ILE A 123 6.68 17.42 3.68
N ALA A 124 6.98 18.51 4.40
CA ALA A 124 8.00 18.50 5.44
C ALA A 124 7.68 17.49 6.56
N ILE A 125 6.41 17.41 6.98
CA ILE A 125 5.95 16.41 7.97
C ILE A 125 6.17 14.99 7.44
N MET A 126 5.80 14.70 6.19
CA MET A 126 5.97 13.37 5.60
C MET A 126 7.45 12.99 5.40
N ILE A 127 8.31 13.93 5.01
CA ILE A 127 9.76 13.69 4.92
C ILE A 127 10.33 13.38 6.30
N LEU A 128 9.96 14.17 7.32
CA LEU A 128 10.38 13.91 8.70
C LEU A 128 9.91 12.53 9.17
N ASN A 129 8.67 12.15 8.83
CA ASN A 129 8.12 10.84 9.16
C ASN A 129 8.94 9.71 8.51
N CYS A 130 9.21 9.82 7.20
CA CYS A 130 10.04 8.85 6.48
C CYS A 130 11.43 8.68 7.12
N LEU A 131 12.08 9.78 7.51
CA LEU A 131 13.38 9.72 8.20
C LEU A 131 13.27 9.05 9.58
N LEU A 132 12.21 9.34 10.32
CA LEU A 132 11.96 8.76 11.65
C LEU A 132 11.74 7.24 11.60
N ILE A 133 11.26 6.70 10.48
CA ILE A 133 11.12 5.25 10.27
C ILE A 133 12.44 4.65 9.77
N LEU A 134 13.00 5.23 8.71
CA LEU A 134 14.10 4.62 7.95
C LEU A 134 15.40 4.56 8.76
N VAL A 135 15.75 5.63 9.48
CA VAL A 135 17.01 5.72 10.22
C VAL A 135 17.08 4.66 11.34
N PRO A 136 16.14 4.59 12.29
CA PRO A 136 16.20 3.58 13.34
C PRO A 136 16.05 2.16 12.79
N PHE A 137 15.26 1.95 11.74
CA PHE A 137 15.17 0.65 11.08
C PHE A 137 16.53 0.18 10.58
N CYS A 138 17.25 1.00 9.81
CA CYS A 138 18.56 0.64 9.28
C CYS A 138 19.57 0.31 10.40
N VAL A 139 19.57 1.10 11.48
CA VAL A 139 20.46 0.88 12.63
C VAL A 139 20.15 -0.44 13.34
N VAL A 140 18.87 -0.71 13.61
CA VAL A 140 18.43 -1.94 14.27
C VAL A 140 18.68 -3.15 13.40
N ALA A 141 18.31 -3.09 12.11
CA ALA A 141 18.51 -4.17 11.17
C ALA A 141 19.99 -4.52 11.03
N GLN A 142 20.87 -3.52 10.93
CA GLN A 142 22.31 -3.76 10.83
C GLN A 142 22.87 -4.47 12.07
N ARG A 143 22.47 -4.02 13.28
CA ARG A 143 22.91 -4.67 14.53
C ARG A 143 22.38 -6.09 14.63
N TYR A 144 21.10 -6.27 14.33
CA TYR A 144 20.45 -7.56 14.38
C TYR A 144 21.11 -8.59 13.45
N MET A 145 21.40 -8.18 12.21
CA MET A 145 22.05 -9.05 11.22
C MET A 145 23.47 -9.47 11.63
N ARG A 146 24.14 -8.71 12.48
CA ARG A 146 25.48 -9.03 13.00
C ARG A 146 25.43 -10.01 14.17
N ASP A 147 24.42 -9.90 15.01
CA ASP A 147 24.36 -10.58 16.31
C ASP A 147 23.45 -11.84 16.29
N ILE A 148 22.82 -12.15 15.13
CA ILE A 148 21.94 -13.31 14.98
C ILE A 148 22.72 -14.64 15.05
N ASN A 149 22.27 -15.53 15.93
CA ASN A 149 22.81 -16.89 16.07
C ASN A 149 21.70 -17.91 15.78
N TYR A 150 22.00 -18.89 14.91
CA TYR A 150 21.03 -19.92 14.55
C TYR A 150 21.11 -21.11 15.51
N PRO A 151 19.96 -21.67 15.94
CA PRO A 151 19.92 -22.85 16.80
C PRO A 151 20.48 -24.09 16.08
N PRO A 152 20.87 -25.13 16.84
CA PRO A 152 21.39 -26.37 16.27
C PRO A 152 20.35 -27.11 15.40
N GLN A 153 20.83 -27.93 14.46
CA GLN A 153 20.01 -28.53 13.39
C GLN A 153 18.84 -29.39 13.91
N TYR A 154 19.01 -30.11 15.02
CA TYR A 154 17.94 -30.97 15.55
C TYR A 154 16.69 -30.18 15.97
N VAL A 155 16.85 -28.91 16.40
CA VAL A 155 15.72 -28.02 16.70
C VAL A 155 15.05 -27.58 15.39
N LEU A 156 15.87 -27.17 14.41
CA LEU A 156 15.40 -26.71 13.10
C LEU A 156 14.65 -27.77 12.29
N GLU A 157 14.93 -29.06 12.48
CA GLU A 157 14.19 -30.13 11.81
C GLU A 157 12.71 -30.15 12.20
N ILE A 158 12.42 -29.85 13.47
CA ILE A 158 11.07 -29.84 14.06
C ILE A 158 10.41 -28.48 13.86
N THR A 159 11.11 -27.40 14.23
CA THR A 159 10.53 -26.05 14.28
C THR A 159 10.67 -25.27 12.98
N LYS A 160 11.47 -25.78 12.04
CA LYS A 160 11.95 -25.03 10.87
C LYS A 160 12.65 -23.74 11.30
N CYS A 161 12.81 -22.79 10.38
CA CYS A 161 13.50 -21.52 10.64
C CYS A 161 12.77 -20.55 11.57
N VAL A 162 11.60 -20.91 12.12
CA VAL A 162 10.77 -20.02 12.94
C VAL A 162 11.47 -19.58 14.24
N VAL A 163 12.10 -20.52 14.94
CA VAL A 163 12.71 -20.26 16.27
C VAL A 163 14.05 -19.53 16.18
N SER A 164 14.67 -19.50 15.00
CA SER A 164 15.92 -18.76 14.76
C SER A 164 15.77 -17.25 14.84
N ILE A 165 14.53 -16.77 14.72
CA ILE A 165 14.23 -15.35 14.55
C ILE A 165 13.71 -14.82 15.88
N SER A 166 14.61 -14.27 16.70
CA SER A 166 14.18 -13.42 17.81
C SER A 166 13.79 -12.06 17.24
N ASP A 167 12.52 -11.84 16.95
CA ASP A 167 12.03 -10.56 16.42
C ASP A 167 12.05 -9.44 17.46
N GLY A 168 12.47 -9.73 18.70
CA GLY A 168 12.50 -8.81 19.83
C GLY A 168 13.01 -7.39 19.54
N PRO A 169 14.03 -7.13 18.69
CA PRO A 169 14.47 -5.78 18.37
C PRO A 169 13.71 -5.11 17.21
N LEU A 170 12.96 -5.86 16.39
CA LEU A 170 12.28 -5.35 15.19
C LEU A 170 11.00 -4.53 15.49
N TRP A 171 10.55 -4.48 16.75
CA TRP A 171 9.37 -3.69 17.15
C TRP A 171 9.51 -2.21 16.80
N VAL A 172 10.73 -1.69 16.76
CA VAL A 172 11.03 -0.29 16.41
C VAL A 172 10.52 0.04 15.01
N PHE A 173 10.62 -0.90 14.07
CA PHE A 173 10.10 -0.73 12.71
C PHE A 173 8.58 -0.60 12.71
N TYR A 174 7.89 -1.54 13.37
CA TYR A 174 6.43 -1.55 13.43
C TYR A 174 5.87 -0.36 14.21
N ALA A 175 6.55 0.08 15.27
CA ALA A 175 6.21 1.31 15.98
C ALA A 175 6.34 2.54 15.06
N GLY A 176 7.39 2.60 14.23
CA GLY A 176 7.55 3.63 13.20
C GLY A 176 6.43 3.61 12.16
N VAL A 177 6.06 2.43 11.66
CA VAL A 177 4.94 2.26 10.72
C VAL A 177 3.62 2.73 11.33
N VAL A 178 3.29 2.28 12.55
CA VAL A 178 2.08 2.72 13.26
C VAL A 178 2.07 4.23 13.46
N PHE A 179 3.21 4.83 13.82
CA PHE A 179 3.34 6.28 13.93
C PHE A 179 3.04 6.96 12.60
N SER A 180 3.61 6.46 11.50
CA SER A 180 3.36 7.00 10.15
C SER A 180 1.91 6.91 9.72
N GLU A 181 1.32 5.72 9.81
CA GLU A 181 -0.09 5.50 9.50
C GLU A 181 -1.01 6.38 10.35
N THR A 182 -0.69 6.59 11.62
CA THR A 182 -1.43 7.49 12.51
C THR A 182 -1.37 8.93 12.00
N THR A 183 -0.18 9.41 11.57
CA THR A 183 -0.06 10.75 10.98
C THR A 183 -0.85 10.88 9.67
N ILE A 184 -0.85 9.83 8.83
CA ILE A 184 -1.55 9.81 7.55
C ILE A 184 -3.07 9.82 7.77
N VAL A 185 -3.59 8.96 8.65
CA VAL A 185 -5.01 8.92 9.01
C VAL A 185 -5.42 10.26 9.64
N GLY A 186 -4.62 10.80 10.56
CA GLY A 186 -4.89 12.08 11.21
C GLY A 186 -4.98 13.25 10.22
N LEU A 187 -4.01 13.37 9.29
CA LEU A 187 -4.03 14.40 8.25
C LEU A 187 -5.18 14.23 7.26
N THR A 188 -5.54 12.98 6.94
CA THR A 188 -6.65 12.66 6.05
C THR A 188 -7.99 13.06 6.68
N LEU A 189 -8.22 12.69 7.94
CA LEU A 189 -9.41 13.06 8.70
C LEU A 189 -9.52 14.58 8.92
N LEU A 190 -8.40 15.23 9.22
CA LEU A 190 -8.35 16.68 9.39
C LEU A 190 -8.75 17.41 8.11
N GLN A 191 -8.21 17.00 6.96
CA GLN A 191 -8.60 17.60 5.68
C GLN A 191 -10.07 17.29 5.37
N GLN A 192 -10.55 16.08 5.63
CA GLN A 192 -11.97 15.73 5.44
C GLN A 192 -12.88 16.65 6.26
N TYR A 193 -12.55 16.89 7.53
CA TYR A 193 -13.28 17.78 8.41
C TYR A 193 -13.27 19.23 7.89
N ARG A 194 -12.09 19.74 7.49
CA ARG A 194 -11.93 21.08 6.92
C ARG A 194 -12.73 21.27 5.63
N SER A 195 -12.74 20.28 4.74
CA SER A 195 -13.52 20.30 3.51
C SER A 195 -15.03 20.34 3.78
N ARG A 196 -15.51 19.59 4.78
CA ARG A 196 -16.93 19.61 5.18
C ARG A 196 -17.37 20.95 5.73
N ILE A 197 -16.58 21.56 6.63
CA ILE A 197 -16.93 22.87 7.22
C ILE A 197 -16.99 23.96 6.14
N ARG A 198 -16.10 23.91 5.14
CA ARG A 198 -16.06 24.91 4.06
C ARG A 198 -17.20 24.79 3.06
N GLY A 199 -18.08 23.78 3.18
CA GLY A 199 -19.18 23.57 2.25
C GLY A 199 -18.75 23.31 0.80
N ALA A 200 -17.49 22.91 0.58
CA ALA A 200 -16.95 22.74 -0.76
C ALA A 200 -17.54 21.51 -1.44
N ALA A 201 -18.14 21.67 -2.62
CA ALA A 201 -18.53 20.54 -3.46
C ALA A 201 -17.25 19.78 -3.89
N LEU A 202 -17.11 18.54 -3.43
CA LEU A 202 -15.91 17.74 -3.69
C LEU A 202 -16.01 17.04 -5.06
N PRO A 203 -14.98 17.12 -5.92
CA PRO A 203 -14.89 16.33 -7.14
C PRO A 203 -15.03 14.82 -6.86
N LEU A 204 -15.57 14.07 -7.82
CA LEU A 204 -15.81 12.61 -7.69
C LEU A 204 -14.57 11.84 -7.23
N VAL A 205 -13.39 12.20 -7.75
CA VAL A 205 -12.10 11.58 -7.39
C VAL A 205 -11.77 11.82 -5.92
N VAL A 206 -11.91 13.06 -5.44
CA VAL A 206 -11.65 13.44 -4.04
C VAL A 206 -12.66 12.80 -3.09
N ARG A 207 -13.94 12.71 -3.50
CA ARG A 207 -14.97 12.01 -2.73
C ARG A 207 -14.64 10.52 -2.59
N THR A 208 -14.15 9.89 -3.65
CA THR A 208 -13.71 8.48 -3.64
C THR A 208 -12.46 8.30 -2.76
N MET A 209 -11.51 9.24 -2.80
CA MET A 209 -10.36 9.27 -1.88
C MET A 209 -10.79 9.28 -0.41
N TYR A 210 -11.81 10.06 -0.05
CA TYR A 210 -12.29 10.15 1.33
C TYR A 210 -13.20 9.00 1.78
N ARG A 211 -14.13 8.57 0.93
CA ARG A 211 -15.10 7.55 1.33
C ARG A 211 -14.46 6.17 1.40
N ASP A 212 -13.70 5.84 0.36
CA ASP A 212 -13.16 4.50 0.22
C ASP A 212 -11.75 4.45 0.84
N GLY A 213 -10.91 5.47 0.59
CA GLY A 213 -9.53 5.51 1.11
C GLY A 213 -9.40 5.57 2.63
N THR A 214 -10.22 6.37 3.33
CA THR A 214 -10.09 6.52 4.80
C THR A 214 -10.43 5.24 5.55
N VAL A 215 -11.42 4.47 5.08
CA VAL A 215 -11.77 3.18 5.69
C VAL A 215 -10.62 2.21 5.57
N PHE A 216 -10.02 2.08 4.38
CA PHE A 216 -8.85 1.23 4.17
C PHE A 216 -7.66 1.64 5.05
N TYR A 217 -7.38 2.94 5.18
CA TYR A 217 -6.28 3.43 6.01
C TYR A 217 -6.52 3.18 7.50
N THR A 218 -7.77 3.29 7.95
CA THR A 218 -8.14 3.00 9.35
C THR A 218 -8.00 1.51 9.65
N VAL A 219 -8.40 0.64 8.70
CA VAL A 219 -8.22 -0.81 8.82
C VAL A 219 -6.73 -1.16 8.84
N LEU A 220 -5.91 -0.60 7.96
CA LEU A 220 -4.46 -0.80 7.96
C LEU A 220 -3.85 -0.42 9.31
N LEU A 221 -4.13 0.80 9.80
CA LEU A 221 -3.66 1.27 11.09
C LEU A 221 -4.08 0.33 12.23
N PHE A 222 -5.33 -0.13 12.24
CA PHE A 222 -5.81 -1.06 13.25
C PHE A 222 -5.02 -2.38 13.23
N VAL A 223 -4.80 -2.98 12.06
CA VAL A 223 -4.06 -4.23 11.93
C VAL A 223 -2.58 -4.03 12.30
N SER A 224 -1.96 -2.91 11.92
CA SER A 224 -0.59 -2.57 12.30
C SER A 224 -0.42 -2.39 13.81
N VAL A 225 -1.36 -1.69 14.47
CA VAL A 225 -1.39 -1.55 15.94
C VAL A 225 -1.57 -2.92 16.59
N PHE A 226 -2.48 -3.74 16.08
CA PHE A 226 -2.71 -5.08 16.60
C PHE A 226 -1.45 -5.95 16.48
N ASN A 227 -0.77 -5.92 15.33
CA ASN A 227 0.53 -6.59 15.13
C ASN A 227 1.59 -6.10 16.13
N LEU A 228 1.72 -4.78 16.34
CA LEU A 228 2.65 -4.23 17.32
C LEU A 228 2.33 -4.69 18.75
N VAL A 229 1.05 -4.71 19.14
CA VAL A 229 0.63 -5.20 20.46
C VAL A 229 0.94 -6.68 20.61
N CYS A 230 0.63 -7.51 19.60
CA CYS A 230 0.99 -8.93 19.61
C CYS A 230 2.50 -9.11 19.76
N MET A 231 3.31 -8.29 19.10
CA MET A 231 4.76 -8.38 19.19
C MET A 231 5.31 -8.06 20.61
N MET A 232 4.65 -7.16 21.34
CA MET A 232 5.09 -6.71 22.67
C MET A 232 4.56 -7.59 23.81
N VAL A 233 3.41 -8.24 23.61
CA VAL A 233 2.67 -8.93 24.67
C VAL A 233 2.63 -10.45 24.47
N ALA A 234 2.63 -10.92 23.21
CA ALA A 234 2.52 -12.34 22.93
C ALA A 234 3.84 -13.08 23.20
N PRO A 235 3.78 -14.42 23.40
CA PRO A 235 4.97 -15.26 23.44
C PRO A 235 5.84 -15.07 22.19
N VAL A 236 7.16 -15.27 22.34
CA VAL A 236 8.13 -15.03 21.27
C VAL A 236 7.78 -15.80 20.00
N GLU A 237 7.20 -17.01 20.12
CA GLU A 237 6.80 -17.84 18.98
C GLU A 237 5.60 -17.28 18.19
N MET A 238 4.80 -16.40 18.78
CA MET A 238 3.64 -15.78 18.14
C MET A 238 3.91 -14.34 17.70
N SER A 239 5.03 -13.76 18.11
CA SER A 239 5.35 -12.33 17.91
C SER A 239 5.41 -11.93 16.42
N SER A 240 5.74 -12.85 15.51
CA SER A 240 5.74 -12.63 14.06
C SER A 240 4.52 -13.15 13.31
N ALA A 241 3.52 -13.73 13.99
CA ALA A 241 2.38 -14.38 13.35
C ALA A 241 1.61 -13.49 12.38
N LEU A 242 1.57 -12.19 12.66
CA LEU A 242 0.81 -11.21 11.89
C LEU A 242 1.64 -10.43 10.87
N GLN A 243 2.97 -10.61 10.84
CA GLN A 243 3.85 -9.79 10.00
C GLN A 243 3.63 -10.05 8.49
N LEU A 244 3.63 -11.33 8.06
CA LEU A 244 3.37 -11.70 6.67
C LEU A 244 1.93 -11.36 6.22
N PRO A 245 0.88 -11.66 7.02
CA PRO A 245 -0.48 -11.18 6.73
C PRO A 245 -0.58 -9.65 6.64
N LEU A 246 0.05 -8.92 7.56
CA LEU A 246 0.06 -7.45 7.56
C LEU A 246 0.71 -6.92 6.29
N ARG A 247 1.83 -7.51 5.87
CA ARG A 247 2.51 -7.17 4.61
C ARG A 247 1.65 -7.41 3.38
N ALA A 248 0.92 -8.52 3.36
CA ALA A 248 -0.05 -8.82 2.30
C ALA A 248 -1.18 -7.78 2.26
N LEU A 249 -1.72 -7.41 3.42
CA LEU A 249 -2.75 -6.36 3.53
C LEU A 249 -2.25 -5.00 3.06
N HIS A 250 -1.04 -4.60 3.47
CA HIS A 250 -0.40 -3.35 3.03
C HIS A 250 -0.31 -3.26 1.51
N SER A 251 0.21 -4.31 0.86
CA SER A 251 0.35 -4.32 -0.60
C SER A 251 -1.00 -4.30 -1.32
N THR A 252 -1.91 -5.20 -0.95
CA THR A 252 -3.21 -5.37 -1.62
C THR A 252 -4.09 -4.13 -1.44
N LEU A 253 -4.19 -3.58 -0.23
CA LEU A 253 -4.97 -2.38 0.05
C LEU A 253 -4.41 -1.16 -0.68
N CYS A 254 -3.09 -0.95 -0.68
CA CYS A 254 -2.49 0.13 -1.47
C CYS A 254 -2.77 -0.02 -2.97
N SER A 255 -2.70 -1.25 -3.50
CA SER A 255 -2.95 -1.53 -4.91
C SER A 255 -4.42 -1.31 -5.30
N ARG A 256 -5.37 -1.85 -4.53
CA ARG A 256 -6.82 -1.66 -4.77
C ARG A 256 -7.22 -0.20 -4.72
N VAL A 257 -6.67 0.53 -3.75
CA VAL A 257 -6.94 1.96 -3.58
C VAL A 257 -6.45 2.77 -4.79
N LEU A 258 -5.29 2.44 -5.36
CA LEU A 258 -4.80 3.09 -6.58
C LEU A 258 -5.63 2.73 -7.82
N LEU A 259 -6.06 1.48 -7.95
CA LEU A 259 -6.96 1.05 -9.02
C LEU A 259 -8.31 1.78 -8.95
N ASN A 260 -8.93 1.83 -7.76
CA ASN A 260 -10.19 2.53 -7.53
C ASN A 260 -10.11 4.01 -7.88
N LEU A 261 -8.97 4.66 -7.61
CA LEU A 261 -8.75 6.04 -8.04
C LEU A 261 -8.69 6.21 -9.54
N ARG A 262 -7.96 5.32 -10.24
CA ARG A 262 -7.87 5.40 -11.70
C ARG A 262 -9.22 5.12 -12.35
N ALA A 263 -9.97 4.16 -11.83
CA ALA A 263 -11.34 3.91 -12.27
C ALA A 263 -12.25 5.13 -12.04
N ALA A 264 -12.15 5.79 -10.88
CA ALA A 264 -12.92 7.01 -10.60
C ALA A 264 -12.50 8.19 -11.51
N ALA A 265 -11.21 8.34 -11.79
CA ALA A 265 -10.70 9.35 -12.70
C ALA A 265 -11.16 9.12 -14.14
N ALA A 266 -11.12 7.88 -14.62
CA ALA A 266 -11.63 7.51 -15.94
C ALA A 266 -13.12 7.84 -16.09
N ARG A 267 -13.94 7.54 -15.07
CA ARG A 267 -15.38 7.90 -15.05
C ARG A 267 -15.62 9.41 -15.06
N ALA A 268 -14.77 10.17 -14.38
CA ALA A 268 -14.88 11.63 -14.32
C ALA A 268 -14.51 12.31 -15.65
N SER A 269 -13.67 11.70 -16.48
CA SER A 269 -13.22 12.29 -17.76
C SER A 269 -14.22 12.14 -18.93
N GLY A 270 -15.38 11.48 -18.75
CA GLY A 270 -16.51 11.52 -19.69
C GLY A 270 -16.30 10.91 -21.09
N GLY A 271 -15.11 10.42 -21.43
CA GLY A 271 -14.80 9.74 -22.69
C GLY A 271 -14.45 8.28 -22.45
N GLY A 272 -14.83 7.39 -23.38
CA GLY A 272 -14.46 5.97 -23.35
C GLY A 272 -12.97 5.77 -23.08
N ILE A 273 -12.63 4.60 -22.52
CA ILE A 273 -11.29 4.22 -22.00
C ILE A 273 -10.15 4.72 -22.90
N GLU A 274 -10.31 4.67 -24.22
CA GLU A 274 -9.36 5.13 -25.23
C GLU A 274 -8.97 6.63 -25.10
N ASN A 275 -9.92 7.54 -24.87
CA ASN A 275 -9.63 8.98 -24.75
C ASN A 275 -8.95 9.36 -23.42
N TRP A 276 -9.16 8.57 -22.37
CA TRP A 276 -8.52 8.77 -21.07
C TRP A 276 -7.03 8.38 -21.11
N THR A 277 -6.68 7.32 -21.84
CA THR A 277 -5.31 6.82 -21.94
C THR A 277 -4.32 7.83 -22.52
N PHE A 278 -4.76 8.70 -23.42
CA PHE A 278 -3.91 9.71 -24.06
C PHE A 278 -3.67 10.97 -23.19
N LYS A 279 -4.65 11.36 -22.35
CA LYS A 279 -4.59 12.58 -21.52
C LYS A 279 -4.02 12.38 -20.11
N SER A 280 -4.07 11.17 -19.56
CA SER A 280 -3.67 10.88 -18.17
C SER A 280 -2.16 10.60 -18.04
N THR A 281 -1.30 11.60 -18.29
CA THR A 281 0.17 11.48 -18.17
C THR A 281 0.71 11.87 -16.78
N GLY A 282 -0.07 12.62 -16.00
CA GLY A 282 0.22 12.90 -14.59
C GLY A 282 -0.62 11.99 -13.70
N LEU A 283 -0.15 11.69 -12.49
CA LEU A 283 -1.10 11.44 -11.41
C LEU A 283 -2.17 12.55 -11.46
N VAL A 284 -3.45 12.19 -11.28
CA VAL A 284 -4.55 13.13 -11.02
C VAL A 284 -4.36 13.73 -9.63
N PHE A 285 -3.23 14.40 -9.45
CA PHE A 285 -2.85 15.24 -8.33
C PHE A 285 -2.43 16.62 -8.82
N ASP A 286 -2.41 16.86 -10.14
CA ASP A 286 -2.57 18.21 -10.64
C ASP A 286 -4.01 18.68 -10.38
N SER A 287 -4.11 19.86 -9.78
CA SER A 287 -5.39 20.53 -9.55
C SER A 287 -6.16 20.70 -10.87
N PRO A 288 -7.50 20.83 -10.84
CA PRO A 288 -8.19 21.47 -11.95
C PRO A 288 -7.68 22.91 -12.02
N SER A 289 -6.73 23.18 -12.91
CA SER A 289 -6.50 24.54 -13.35
C SER A 289 -7.80 24.98 -14.00
N THR A 290 -8.35 26.07 -13.48
CA THR A 290 -9.44 26.82 -14.08
C THR A 290 -8.97 27.27 -15.46
N SER A 291 -9.07 26.42 -16.48
CA SER A 291 -8.99 26.87 -17.86
C SER A 291 -10.33 27.51 -18.17
N ALA A 292 -10.48 28.76 -17.74
CA ALA A 292 -11.27 29.71 -18.50
C ALA A 292 -10.65 29.72 -19.91
N SER A 293 -11.30 29.03 -20.84
CA SER A 293 -11.02 29.18 -22.27
C SER A 293 -11.58 30.53 -22.68
N ASP A 294 -10.77 31.55 -22.43
CA ASP A 294 -10.79 32.80 -23.17
C ASP A 294 -10.09 32.50 -24.51
N SER A 295 -10.89 32.43 -25.58
CA SER A 295 -10.37 32.35 -26.94
C SER A 295 -11.10 33.39 -27.79
N THR A 296 -10.81 34.66 -27.50
CA THR A 296 -10.82 35.69 -28.53
C THR A 296 -9.47 35.67 -29.24
N LEU A 297 -9.47 35.30 -30.52
CA LEU A 297 -8.63 35.91 -31.56
C LEU A 297 -9.09 35.36 -32.91
N SER A 298 -9.80 36.25 -33.61
CA SER A 298 -9.75 36.52 -35.05
C SER A 298 -8.86 35.59 -35.88
N ASP A 299 -9.47 34.97 -36.90
CA ASP A 299 -8.87 34.96 -38.22
C ASP A 299 -9.94 35.25 -39.29
N GLU A 300 -9.53 36.18 -40.13
CA GLU A 300 -10.17 36.79 -41.28
C GLU A 300 -10.07 35.82 -42.46
N TYR A 301 -11.21 35.41 -43.05
CA TYR A 301 -11.23 34.89 -44.41
C TYR A 301 -12.55 35.26 -45.09
N THR A 302 -12.50 36.33 -45.88
CA THR A 302 -13.41 36.62 -46.98
C THR A 302 -13.23 35.59 -48.08
N ASP A 303 -14.34 35.01 -48.56
CA ASP A 303 -14.65 34.92 -49.99
C ASP A 303 -16.13 34.58 -50.21
N GLU A 304 -16.89 35.63 -50.48
CA GLU A 304 -17.77 35.79 -51.64
C GLU A 304 -18.42 34.51 -52.24
N TYR A 305 -19.72 34.31 -52.00
CA TYR A 305 -20.65 33.88 -53.05
C TYR A 305 -22.04 34.53 -52.87
N GLN A 306 -22.50 35.06 -54.01
CA GLN A 306 -23.62 35.94 -54.26
C GLN A 306 -25.03 35.45 -53.88
N LEU A 307 -25.84 36.43 -53.47
CA LEU A 307 -27.27 36.68 -53.77
C LEU A 307 -28.21 35.48 -53.97
N THR A 308 -29.25 35.36 -53.13
CA THR A 308 -30.64 35.55 -53.59
C THR A 308 -31.57 35.98 -52.45
N THR A 309 -32.60 36.70 -52.82
CA THR A 309 -33.47 37.61 -52.07
C THR A 309 -34.58 36.97 -51.23
N LEU A 310 -34.90 37.64 -50.11
CA LEU A 310 -36.18 37.72 -49.39
C LEU A 310 -37.40 37.93 -50.34
N PRO A 311 -38.66 37.57 -49.98
CA PRO A 311 -39.37 38.27 -48.90
C PRO A 311 -40.38 37.48 -48.02
N THR A 312 -40.59 38.12 -46.87
CA THR A 312 -41.71 38.11 -45.91
C THR A 312 -43.12 37.75 -46.41
N MET A 313 -43.88 37.02 -45.59
CA MET A 313 -45.32 37.20 -45.37
C MET A 313 -45.69 36.53 -44.02
N HIS A 314 -45.89 37.29 -42.95
CA HIS A 314 -47.19 37.74 -42.40
C HIS A 314 -48.08 36.60 -41.85
N GLU A 315 -48.12 36.48 -40.52
CA GLU A 315 -49.30 36.10 -39.71
C GLU A 315 -50.47 37.06 -40.03
N PRO A 316 -51.77 36.68 -39.87
CA PRO A 316 -52.33 36.38 -38.55
C PRO A 316 -53.56 35.43 -38.48
N VAL A 317 -54.00 35.23 -37.23
CA VAL A 317 -55.27 34.70 -36.66
C VAL A 317 -55.22 33.26 -36.15
#